data_AF-A0A1I4BE65-F1
#
_entry.id   AF-A0A1I4BE65-F1
#
_cell.length_a   1.000
_cell.length_b   1.000
_cell.length_c   1.000
_cell.angle_alpha   90.00
_cell.angle_beta   90.00
_cell.angle_gamma   90.00
#
_symmetry.space_group_name_H-M   'P 1'
#
loop_
_entity.id
_entity.type
_entity.pdbx_description
1 polymer ?
#
loop_
_entity_poly.entity_id
_entity_poly.type
_entity_poly.pdbx_seq_one_letter_code
_entity_poly.pdbx_strand_id
1 'polypeptide(L)' 'MSRFDWAALLRCGVRQCGLRPAEFWVLTPVEFGVLIGADEAGPSMTRDGFAALMAAYPDAGTKGAGDG' A
#
# COMPACT_ATOMS: atom_id res chain seq x y z
N MET A 1 16.89 0.86 3.34
CA MET A 1 15.45 0.57 3.21
C MET A 1 14.72 1.88 3.00
N SER A 2 14.18 2.10 1.80
CA SER A 2 13.35 3.28 1.53
C SER A 2 12.09 3.17 2.39
N ARG A 3 11.90 4.13 3.31
CA ARG A 3 10.68 4.24 4.10
C ARG A 3 9.55 4.55 3.13
N PHE A 4 8.47 3.78 3.18
CA PHE A 4 7.29 4.05 2.38
C PHE A 4 6.78 5.47 2.66
N ASP A 5 6.73 6.33 1.64
CA ASP A 5 6.40 7.76 1.79
C ASP A 5 4.88 7.95 1.87
N TRP A 6 4.37 7.74 3.07
CA TRP A 6 2.95 7.89 3.37
C TRP A 6 2.44 9.33 3.20
N ALA A 7 3.30 10.31 3.46
CA ALA A 7 2.94 11.72 3.34
C ALA A 7 2.76 12.12 1.86
N ALA A 8 3.58 11.58 0.95
CA ALA A 8 3.41 11.78 -0.48
C ALA A 8 2.09 11.18 -0.99
N LEU A 9 1.75 9.97 -0.54
CA LEU A 9 0.49 9.28 -0.89
C LEU A 9 -0.75 10.08 -0.46
N LEU A 10 -0.78 10.54 0.79
CA LEU A 10 -1.87 11.36 1.30
C LEU A 10 -1.97 12.73 0.59
N ARG A 11 -0.84 13.36 0.27
CA ARG A 11 -0.85 14.60 -0.53
C ARG A 11 -1.40 14.36 -1.92
N CYS A 12 -1.03 13.26 -2.58
CA CYS A 12 -1.54 12.93 -3.89
C CYS A 12 -3.06 12.68 -3.85
N GLY A 13 -3.54 11.81 -2.95
CA GLY A 13 -4.96 11.51 -2.84
C GLY A 13 -5.82 12.70 -2.41
N VAL A 14 -5.47 13.37 -1.31
CA VAL A 14 -6.32 14.40 -0.71
C VAL A 14 -6.17 15.76 -1.39
N ARG A 15 -4.95 16.13 -1.85
CA ARG A 15 -4.72 17.45 -2.48
C ARG A 15 -4.83 17.42 -3.99
N GLN A 16 -4.32 16.38 -4.66
CA GLN A 16 -4.26 16.35 -6.13
C GLN A 16 -5.49 15.69 -6.74
N CYS A 17 -5.93 14.54 -6.21
CA CYS A 17 -7.17 13.88 -6.64
C CYS A 17 -8.43 14.45 -5.97
N GLY A 18 -8.29 15.31 -4.95
CA GLY A 18 -9.42 15.92 -4.24
C GLY A 18 -10.27 14.95 -3.42
N LEU A 19 -9.71 13.78 -3.08
CA LEU A 19 -10.42 12.77 -2.29
C LEU A 19 -10.61 13.26 -0.84
N ARG A 20 -11.80 13.02 -0.28
CA ARG A 20 -11.98 13.15 1.17
C ARG A 20 -11.16 12.07 1.87
N PRO A 21 -10.68 12.31 3.10
CA PRO A 21 -9.92 11.30 3.84
C PRO A 21 -10.65 9.95 3.95
N ALA A 22 -11.97 9.97 4.15
CA ALA A 22 -12.78 8.75 4.21
C ALA A 22 -12.80 7.97 2.88
N GLU A 23 -12.81 8.67 1.74
CA GLU A 23 -12.80 8.03 0.42
C GLU A 23 -11.45 7.37 0.16
N PHE A 24 -10.35 8.07 0.50
CA PHE A 24 -9.00 7.52 0.39
C PHE A 24 -8.83 6.19 1.15
N TRP A 25 -9.42 6.07 2.34
CA TRP A 25 -9.31 4.86 3.16
C TRP A 25 -10.23 3.73 2.74
N VAL A 26 -11.27 4.00 1.95
CA VAL A 26 -12.14 2.96 1.38
C VAL A 26 -11.56 2.38 0.09
N LEU A 27 -10.73 3.15 -0.62
CA LEU A 27 -10.11 2.72 -1.87
C LEU A 27 -9.10 1.60 -1.65
N THR A 28 -9.12 0.65 -2.58
CA THR A 28 -8.02 -0.29 -2.74
C THR A 28 -6.80 0.41 -3.35
N PRO A 29 -5.57 -0.09 -3.11
CA PRO A 29 -4.36 0.47 -3.74
C PRO A 29 -4.41 0.46 -5.28
N VAL A 30 -5.13 -0.51 -5.86
CA VAL A 30 -5.33 -0.60 -7.33
C VAL A 30 -6.22 0.55 -7.81
N GLU A 31 -7.37 0.77 -7.19
CA GLU A 31 -8.27 1.87 -7.55
C GLU A 31 -7.58 3.23 -7.34
N PHE A 32 -6.79 3.36 -6.27
CA PHE A 32 -5.98 4.55 -6.05
C PHE A 32 -4.96 4.77 -7.17
N GLY A 33 -4.26 3.70 -7.60
CA GLY A 33 -3.31 3.75 -8.72
C GLY A 33 -3.93 4.26 -10.02
N VAL A 34 -5.14 3.78 -10.34
CA VAL A 34 -5.92 4.24 -11.50
C VAL A 34 -6.26 5.74 -11.37
N LEU A 35 -6.71 6.19 -10.19
CA LEU A 35 -7.10 7.60 -9.96
C LEU A 35 -5.93 8.59 -10.04
N ILE A 36 -4.71 8.17 -9.71
CA ILE A 36 -3.51 9.00 -9.83
C ILE A 36 -2.84 8.90 -11.21
N GLY A 37 -3.40 8.12 -12.14
CA GLY A 37 -2.82 7.88 -13.47
C GLY A 37 -1.57 7.00 -13.44
N ALA A 38 -1.34 6.26 -12.37
CA ALA A 38 -0.32 5.22 -12.28
C ALA A 38 -0.85 3.90 -12.87
N ASP A 39 -1.33 3.97 -14.13
CA ASP A 39 -2.00 2.88 -14.85
C ASP A 39 -1.06 1.68 -15.12
N GLU A 40 0.23 1.81 -14.80
CA GLU A 40 1.09 0.65 -14.53
C GLU A 40 0.71 0.01 -13.19
N ALA A 41 -0.54 -0.47 -13.09
CA ALA A 41 -0.85 -1.56 -12.19
C ALA A 41 0.08 -2.71 -12.58
N GLY A 42 1.17 -2.87 -11.83
CA GLY A 42 2.12 -3.96 -12.01
C GLY A 42 1.37 -5.30 -12.12
N PRO A 43 1.99 -6.32 -12.71
CA PRO A 43 1.32 -7.58 -13.03
C PRO A 43 0.48 -8.07 -11.86
N SER A 44 -0.78 -8.44 -12.15
CA SER A 44 -1.70 -9.00 -11.16
C SER A 44 -0.98 -10.01 -10.27
N MET A 45 -1.15 -9.88 -8.96
CA MET A 45 -0.42 -10.67 -7.97
C MET A 45 -0.58 -12.17 -8.26
N THR A 46 0.46 -12.79 -8.79
CA THR A 46 0.45 -14.22 -9.13
C THR A 46 0.69 -15.05 -7.88
N ARG A 47 0.36 -16.34 -7.95
CA ARG A 47 0.65 -17.25 -6.83
C ARG A 47 2.14 -17.32 -6.52
N ASP A 48 2.98 -17.26 -7.56
CA ASP A 48 4.43 -17.23 -7.42
C ASP A 48 4.91 -15.92 -6.78
N GLY A 49 4.33 -14.78 -7.17
CA GLY A 49 4.61 -13.49 -6.55
C GLY A 49 4.24 -13.45 -5.06
N PHE A 50 3.11 -14.06 -4.69
CA PHE A 50 2.75 -14.22 -3.28
C PHE A 50 3.72 -15.14 -2.52
N ALA A 51 4.13 -16.27 -3.12
CA ALA A 51 5.13 -17.15 -2.50
C ALA A 51 6.48 -16.43 -2.28
N ALA A 52 6.90 -15.59 -3.24
CA ALA A 52 8.09 -14.76 -3.12
C ALA A 52 7.96 -13.72 -1.98
N LEU A 53 6.79 -13.10 -1.82
CA LEU A 53 6.52 -12.19 -0.70
C LEU A 53 6.60 -12.89 0.65
N MET A 54 5.98 -14.06 0.80
CA MET A 54 6.07 -14.83 2.06
C MET A 54 7.51 -15.23 2.40
N ALA A 55 8.32 -15.55 1.40
CA ALA A 55 9.73 -15.86 1.60
C ALA A 55 10.56 -14.61 1.97
N ALA A 56 10.23 -13.44 1.38
CA ALA A 56 10.92 -12.18 1.64
C ALA A 56 10.55 -11.56 2.99
N TYR A 57 9.31 -11.78 3.45
CA TYR A 57 8.76 -11.25 4.69
C TYR A 57 8.15 -12.38 5.54
N PRO A 58 8.97 -13.28 6.09
CA PRO A 58 8.48 -14.35 6.94
C PRO A 58 7.94 -13.77 8.27
N ASP A 59 6.73 -14.18 8.66
CA ASP A 59 6.01 -13.73 9.87
C ASP A 59 6.63 -14.21 11.20
N ALA A 60 7.96 -14.22 11.30
CA ALA A 60 8.68 -14.69 12.48
C ALA A 60 8.44 -13.78 13.70
N GLY A 61 7.36 -14.03 14.43
CA GLY A 61 7.39 -14.25 15.87
C GLY A 61 7.83 -13.12 16.81
N THR A 62 7.79 -11.85 16.43
CA THR A 62 7.86 -10.74 17.40
C THR A 62 6.47 -10.14 17.60
N LYS A 63 5.63 -10.88 18.34
CA LYS A 63 4.63 -10.23 19.19
C LYS A 63 5.39 -9.18 20.00
N GLY A 64 5.10 -7.90 19.77
CA GLY A 64 5.69 -6.80 20.53
C GLY A 64 5.58 -7.10 22.02
N ALA A 65 6.72 -7.35 22.64
CA ALA A 65 6.81 -7.44 24.08
C ALA A 65 6.72 -6.00 24.61
N GLY A 66 5.51 -5.58 24.99
CA GLY A 66 5.31 -4.44 25.89
C GLY A 66 4.57 -3.25 25.30
N ASP A 67 3.25 -3.39 25.17
CA ASP A 67 2.34 -2.25 25.09
C ASP A 67 1.26 -2.48 26.16
N GLY A 68 1.58 -2.08 27.39
CA GLY A 68 0.66 -1.95 28.52
C GLY A 68 0.49 -0.48 28.89
#